data_AF-A0AAU6LBR6-F1
#
_entry.id   AF-A0AAU6LBR6-F1
#
_cell.length_a   1.000
_cell.length_b   1.000
_cell.length_c   1.000
_cell.angle_alpha   90.00
_cell.angle_beta   90.00
_cell.angle_gamma   90.00
#
_symmetry.space_group_name_H-M   'P 1'
#
loop_
_entity.id
_entity.type
_entity.pdbx_description
1 polymer ?
#
loop_
_entity_poly.entity_id
_entity_poly.type
_entity_poly.pdbx_seq_one_letter_code
_entity_poly.pdbx_strand_id
1 'polypeptide(L)'
;MSWDEDGTPHPLALRRTGRSELEPDRLPEMRELEVLGWEPAPEDLRWVFLPYVWPPADRTWIPDRSTHWAVDTALDGHGHITGVECAPLPEPDLRDLDREADDALAGLGLPPRPRGRLWLLRPVGPFTTLDALLDHLDGLAVARAVEARPSAAFLALARAELAALATPEER
;
A
#
# COMPACT_ATOMS: atom_id res chain seq x y z
N MET A 1 7.45 -11.84 10.15
CA MET A 1 6.64 -10.87 9.40
C MET A 1 5.95 -9.97 10.42
N SER A 2 6.08 -8.65 10.26
CA SER A 2 5.74 -7.60 11.23
C SER A 2 5.54 -6.30 10.46
N TRP A 3 4.82 -5.30 10.96
CA TRP A 3 4.68 -3.98 10.30
C TRP A 3 5.89 -3.05 10.49
N ASP A 4 7.03 -3.54 10.97
CA ASP A 4 8.19 -2.68 11.26
C ASP A 4 7.78 -1.48 12.14
N GLU A 5 7.05 -1.78 13.22
CA GLU A 5 6.39 -0.78 14.06
C GLU A 5 7.41 0.20 14.65
N ASP A 6 8.57 -0.31 15.06
CA ASP A 6 9.70 0.45 15.60
C ASP A 6 10.72 0.92 14.54
N GLY A 7 10.52 0.56 13.27
CA GLY A 7 11.43 0.93 12.20
C GLY A 7 11.36 2.41 11.86
N THR A 8 12.47 2.97 11.39
CA THR A 8 12.53 4.36 10.94
C THR A 8 12.01 4.49 9.51
N PRO A 9 11.36 5.63 9.15
CA PRO A 9 10.99 5.88 7.76
C PRO A 9 12.21 5.90 6.87
N HIS A 10 12.00 5.75 5.56
CA HIS A 10 13.08 5.89 4.59
C HIS A 10 13.79 7.25 4.77
N PRO A 11 15.14 7.30 4.77
CA PRO A 11 15.89 8.53 5.04
C PRO A 11 15.55 9.73 4.14
N LEU A 12 15.07 9.48 2.91
CA LEU A 12 14.59 10.55 2.01
C LEU A 12 13.38 11.30 2.57
N ALA A 13 12.53 10.62 3.33
CA ALA A 13 11.36 11.23 3.94
C ALA A 13 11.73 12.19 5.08
N LEU A 14 12.83 11.90 5.79
CA LEU A 14 13.33 12.74 6.90
C LEU A 14 13.82 14.12 6.45
N ARG A 15 14.02 14.33 5.14
CA ARG A 15 14.43 15.62 4.58
C ARG A 15 13.28 16.64 4.52
N ARG A 16 12.04 16.21 4.79
CA ARG A 16 10.82 16.99 4.61
C ARG A 16 9.96 16.95 5.86
N THR A 17 9.25 18.05 6.12
CA THR A 17 8.40 18.21 7.30
C THR A 17 7.07 18.86 6.91
N GLY A 18 6.06 18.72 7.78
CA GLY A 18 4.74 19.31 7.57
C GLY A 18 3.88 18.58 6.53
N ARG A 19 2.63 19.05 6.39
CA ARG A 19 1.66 18.56 5.39
C ARG A 19 1.98 19.10 3.99
N SER A 20 1.51 18.39 2.99
CA SER A 20 1.59 18.70 1.57
C SER A 20 0.18 18.69 0.99
N GLU A 21 -0.17 19.67 0.16
CA GLU A 21 -1.45 19.71 -0.54
C GLU A 21 -1.52 18.70 -1.71
N LEU A 22 -0.40 18.05 -2.02
CA LEU A 22 -0.29 17.03 -3.05
C LEU A 22 -0.86 15.68 -2.59
N GLU A 23 -1.38 14.93 -3.55
CA GLU A 23 -1.74 13.52 -3.42
C GLU A 23 -0.51 12.65 -3.05
N PRO A 24 -0.71 11.48 -2.42
CA PRO A 24 0.36 10.58 -1.99
C PRO A 24 1.40 10.24 -3.07
N ASP A 25 0.94 9.88 -4.28
CA ASP A 25 1.75 9.52 -5.45
C ASP A 25 2.54 10.72 -6.02
N ARG A 26 2.11 11.94 -5.71
CA ARG A 26 2.74 13.18 -6.17
C ARG A 26 3.74 13.76 -5.18
N LEU A 27 3.91 13.14 -4.01
CA LEU A 27 4.89 13.59 -3.04
C LEU A 27 6.31 13.55 -3.63
N PRO A 28 7.14 14.59 -3.44
CA PRO A 28 8.49 14.61 -4.01
C PRO A 28 9.36 13.42 -3.56
N GLU A 29 9.24 13.00 -2.30
CA GLU A 29 9.92 11.82 -1.77
C GLU A 29 9.44 10.51 -2.40
N MET A 30 8.17 10.40 -2.80
CA MET A 30 7.64 9.24 -3.53
C MET A 30 8.32 9.14 -4.89
N ARG A 31 8.33 10.23 -5.66
CA ARG A 31 8.97 10.27 -6.98
C ARG A 31 10.48 9.99 -6.94
N GLU A 32 11.18 10.49 -5.92
CA GLU A 32 12.60 10.18 -5.73
C GLU A 32 12.81 8.68 -5.44
N LEU A 33 11.90 8.06 -4.67
CA LEU A 33 11.94 6.64 -4.35
C LEU A 33 11.63 5.77 -5.58
N GLU A 34 10.70 6.18 -6.43
CA GLU A 34 10.39 5.53 -7.71
C GLU A 34 11.62 5.46 -8.62
N VAL A 35 12.39 6.54 -8.72
CA VAL A 35 13.66 6.55 -9.47
C VAL A 35 14.68 5.56 -8.89
N LEU A 36 14.60 5.27 -7.59
CA LEU A 36 15.42 4.28 -6.91
C LEU A 36 14.81 2.87 -6.95
N GLY A 37 13.76 2.64 -7.74
CA GLY A 37 13.12 1.34 -7.93
C GLY A 37 12.17 0.93 -6.80
N TRP A 38 11.75 1.87 -5.95
CA TRP A 38 10.69 1.62 -4.98
C TRP A 38 9.34 1.96 -5.59
N GLU A 39 8.37 1.06 -5.49
CA GLU A 39 7.02 1.27 -6.01
C GLU A 39 6.01 1.34 -4.85
N PRO A 40 4.97 2.18 -4.93
CA PRO A 40 3.94 2.23 -3.89
C PRO A 40 3.28 0.85 -3.73
N ALA A 41 3.04 0.44 -2.49
CA ALA A 41 2.29 -0.78 -2.24
C ALA A 41 0.88 -0.65 -2.82
N PRO A 42 0.35 -1.70 -3.48
CA PRO A 42 -0.97 -1.65 -4.09
C PRO A 42 -2.06 -1.34 -3.06
N GLU A 43 -2.97 -0.45 -3.42
CA GLU A 43 -4.10 -0.04 -2.58
C GLU A 43 -5.28 -1.00 -2.67
N ASP A 44 -5.31 -1.86 -3.68
CA ASP A 44 -6.32 -2.91 -3.85
C ASP A 44 -6.37 -3.81 -2.59
N LEU A 45 -7.56 -3.97 -2.03
CA LEU A 45 -7.82 -4.77 -0.84
C LEU A 45 -7.26 -6.18 -0.94
N ARG A 46 -7.21 -6.78 -2.13
CA ARG A 46 -6.63 -8.12 -2.34
C ARG A 46 -5.17 -8.22 -1.92
N TRP A 47 -4.45 -7.10 -1.93
CA TRP A 47 -3.02 -7.00 -1.63
C TRP A 47 -2.70 -6.25 -0.34
N VAL A 48 -3.70 -5.88 0.46
CA VAL A 48 -3.55 -5.05 1.67
C VAL A 48 -2.52 -5.60 2.67
N PHE A 49 -2.33 -6.91 2.71
CA PHE A 49 -1.39 -7.60 3.59
C PHE A 49 0.07 -7.60 3.09
N LEU A 50 0.33 -7.20 1.84
CA LEU A 50 1.65 -7.35 1.22
C LEU A 50 2.78 -6.72 2.03
N PRO A 51 2.70 -5.46 2.50
CA PRO A 51 3.84 -4.89 3.21
C PRO A 51 4.13 -5.63 4.52
N TYR A 52 3.17 -6.33 5.14
CA TYR A 52 3.41 -7.17 6.33
C TYR A 52 4.26 -8.40 6.02
N VAL A 53 4.03 -9.02 4.86
CA VAL A 53 4.68 -10.27 4.45
C VAL A 53 5.89 -10.06 3.53
N TRP A 54 6.08 -8.85 3.03
CA TRP A 54 7.19 -8.52 2.15
C TRP A 54 8.55 -8.68 2.85
N PRO A 55 9.61 -9.08 2.12
CA PRO A 55 10.96 -9.15 2.68
C PRO A 55 11.39 -7.81 3.30
N PRO A 56 11.92 -7.80 4.55
CA PRO A 56 12.26 -6.55 5.24
C PRO A 56 13.26 -5.64 4.51
N ALA A 57 14.18 -6.22 3.74
CA ALA A 57 15.18 -5.45 2.98
C ALA A 57 14.57 -4.75 1.75
N ASP A 58 13.45 -5.26 1.25
CA ASP A 58 12.79 -4.85 0.01
C ASP A 58 11.44 -4.19 0.27
N ARG A 59 11.21 -3.75 1.51
CA ARG A 59 10.07 -2.90 1.88
C ARG A 59 10.56 -1.69 2.66
N THR A 60 9.88 -0.58 2.52
CA THR A 60 10.11 0.61 3.32
C THR A 60 8.82 1.41 3.45
N TRP A 61 8.87 2.51 4.18
CA TRP A 61 7.74 3.41 4.31
C TRP A 61 8.19 4.86 4.43
N ILE A 62 7.30 5.77 4.07
CA ILE A 62 7.44 7.21 4.30
C ILE A 62 6.20 7.73 5.06
N PRO A 63 6.31 8.81 5.84
CA PRO A 63 5.15 9.44 6.45
C PRO A 63 4.20 9.94 5.37
N ASP A 64 2.91 9.64 5.51
CA ASP A 64 1.88 10.23 4.67
C ASP A 64 1.69 11.69 5.04
N ARG A 65 2.26 12.58 4.22
CA ARG A 65 2.14 14.03 4.38
C ARG A 65 1.04 14.60 3.50
N SER A 66 0.36 13.79 2.69
CA SER A 66 -0.68 14.27 1.79
C SER A 66 -1.85 14.86 2.56
N THR A 67 -2.62 15.71 1.89
CA THR A 67 -3.92 16.18 2.36
C THR A 67 -4.99 15.42 1.61
N HIS A 68 -5.82 14.67 2.32
CA HIS A 68 -7.04 14.11 1.74
C HIS A 68 -8.10 15.21 1.69
N TRP A 69 -8.80 15.29 0.56
CA TRP A 69 -9.81 16.31 0.32
C TRP A 69 -11.20 15.68 0.33
N ALA A 70 -12.12 16.29 1.07
CA ALA A 70 -13.55 16.08 0.90
C ALA A 70 -14.02 16.95 -0.28
N VAL A 71 -14.76 16.35 -1.21
CA VAL A 71 -15.35 17.06 -2.36
C VAL A 71 -16.85 16.91 -2.28
N ASP A 72 -17.53 17.99 -1.89
CA ASP A 72 -18.98 18.05 -1.82
C ASP A 72 -19.54 18.64 -3.10
N THR A 73 -20.37 17.86 -3.78
CA THR A 73 -21.01 18.24 -5.05
C THR A 73 -22.48 18.54 -4.82
N ALA A 74 -22.90 19.78 -5.06
CA ALA A 74 -24.31 20.14 -5.05
C ALA A 74 -24.95 19.83 -6.41
N LEU A 75 -26.10 19.17 -6.41
CA LEU A 75 -26.87 18.84 -7.61
C LEU A 75 -28.18 19.63 -7.68
N ASP A 76 -28.64 19.98 -8.87
CA ASP A 76 -30.02 20.42 -9.08
C ASP A 76 -31.01 19.25 -8.98
N GLY A 77 -32.32 19.55 -9.05
CA GLY A 77 -33.38 18.53 -9.08
C GLY A 77 -33.39 17.63 -10.32
N HIS A 78 -32.46 17.82 -11.25
CA HIS A 78 -32.27 17.04 -12.48
C HIS A 78 -30.94 16.26 -12.50
N GLY A 79 -30.13 16.36 -11.43
CA GLY A 79 -28.84 15.67 -11.32
C GLY A 79 -27.67 16.42 -11.96
N HIS A 80 -27.83 17.68 -12.35
CA HIS A 80 -26.72 18.51 -12.82
C HIS A 80 -25.95 19.13 -11.66
N ILE A 81 -24.62 19.20 -11.80
CA ILE A 81 -23.76 19.84 -10.82
C ILE A 81 -24.00 21.36 -10.83
N THR A 82 -24.34 21.91 -9.65
CA THR A 82 -24.60 23.34 -9.42
C THR A 82 -23.56 24.00 -8.52
N GLY A 83 -22.75 23.21 -7.83
CA GLY A 83 -21.66 23.69 -6.98
C GLY A 83 -20.71 22.56 -6.61
N VAL A 84 -19.46 22.93 -6.36
CA VAL A 84 -18.42 22.03 -5.85
C VAL A 84 -17.69 22.78 -4.74
N GLU A 85 -17.67 22.21 -3.55
CA GLU A 85 -16.90 22.69 -2.41
C GLU A 85 -15.81 21.65 -2.08
N CYS A 86 -14.58 22.12 -1.90
CA CYS A 86 -13.45 21.29 -1.52
C CYS A 86 -12.89 21.76 -0.19
N ALA A 87 -12.81 20.85 0.78
CA ALA A 87 -12.21 21.11 2.08
C ALA A 87 -11.32 19.93 2.49
N PRO A 88 -10.28 20.14 3.31
CA PRO A 88 -9.53 19.03 3.88
C PRO A 88 -10.46 18.08 4.63
N LEU A 89 -10.30 16.78 4.42
CA LEU A 89 -11.09 15.76 5.06
C LEU A 89 -10.90 15.85 6.59
N PRO A 90 -11.99 15.90 7.38
CA PRO A 90 -11.90 15.90 8.83
C PRO A 90 -11.19 14.66 9.39
N GLU A 91 -10.50 14.80 10.53
CA GLU A 91 -9.79 13.71 11.20
C GLU A 91 -10.64 12.44 11.47
N PRO A 92 -11.93 12.53 11.85
CA PRO A 92 -12.79 11.36 11.99
C PRO A 92 -12.96 10.59 10.67
N ASP A 93 -13.14 11.31 9.57
CA ASP A 93 -13.38 10.72 8.25
C ASP A 93 -12.10 10.12 7.66
N LEU A 94 -10.93 10.70 7.98
CA LEU A 94 -9.63 10.11 7.67
C LEU A 94 -9.46 8.70 8.27
N ARG A 95 -10.00 8.46 9.47
CA ARG A 95 -9.92 7.13 10.13
C ARG A 95 -10.80 6.09 9.44
N ASP A 96 -11.83 6.54 8.75
CA ASP A 96 -12.79 5.67 8.07
C ASP A 96 -12.26 5.18 6.72
N LEU A 97 -11.33 5.92 6.11
CA LEU A 97 -10.70 5.54 4.83
C LEU A 97 -10.04 4.16 4.89
N ASP A 98 -9.46 3.80 6.03
CA ASP A 98 -8.76 2.52 6.20
C ASP A 98 -9.66 1.38 6.72
N ARG A 99 -10.93 1.65 7.04
CA ARG A 99 -11.80 0.66 7.73
C ARG A 99 -11.88 -0.66 6.98
N GLU A 100 -12.09 -0.61 5.68
CA GLU A 100 -12.23 -1.82 4.85
C GLU A 100 -10.93 -2.62 4.78
N ALA A 101 -9.79 -1.91 4.70
CA ALA A 101 -8.47 -2.51 4.76
C ALA A 101 -8.21 -3.18 6.13
N ASP A 102 -8.60 -2.53 7.22
CA ASP A 102 -8.45 -3.08 8.58
C ASP A 102 -9.33 -4.30 8.80
N ASP A 103 -10.57 -4.29 8.31
CA ASP A 103 -11.49 -5.43 8.39
C ASP A 103 -10.94 -6.62 7.61
N ALA A 104 -10.37 -6.40 6.43
CA ALA A 104 -9.70 -7.43 5.64
C ALA A 104 -8.48 -8.01 6.37
N LEU A 105 -7.64 -7.18 6.99
CA LEU A 105 -6.49 -7.62 7.78
C LEU A 105 -6.90 -8.37 9.05
N ALA A 106 -7.93 -7.91 9.74
CA ALA A 106 -8.49 -8.58 10.92
C ALA A 106 -9.03 -9.97 10.54
N GLY A 107 -9.71 -10.10 9.40
CA GLY A 107 -10.15 -11.38 8.85
C GLY A 107 -9.01 -12.36 8.55
N LEU A 108 -7.79 -11.85 8.34
CA LEU A 108 -6.56 -12.63 8.17
C LEU A 108 -5.84 -12.92 9.49
N GLY A 109 -6.33 -12.42 10.62
CA GLY A 109 -5.66 -12.48 11.92
C GLY A 109 -4.40 -11.61 12.00
N LEU A 110 -4.30 -10.58 11.17
CA LEU A 110 -3.18 -9.63 11.17
C LEU A 110 -3.52 -8.38 11.97
N PRO A 111 -2.52 -7.73 12.61
CA PRO A 111 -2.70 -6.41 13.19
C PRO A 111 -3.01 -5.36 12.10
N PRO A 112 -3.69 -4.25 12.45
CA PRO A 112 -3.98 -3.17 11.50
C PRO A 112 -2.68 -2.53 10.97
N ARG A 113 -2.77 -1.89 9.80
CA ARG A 113 -1.62 -1.15 9.25
C ARG A 113 -1.31 0.05 10.15
N PRO A 114 -0.02 0.34 10.43
CA PRO A 114 0.34 1.57 11.12
C PRO A 114 -0.12 2.79 10.32
N ARG A 115 -0.87 3.68 10.97
CA ARG A 115 -1.46 4.87 10.36
C ARG A 115 -0.40 5.87 9.90
N GLY A 116 -0.76 6.66 8.88
CA GLY A 116 0.07 7.75 8.37
C GLY A 116 1.38 7.27 7.74
N ARG A 117 1.40 6.03 7.23
CA ARG A 117 2.54 5.46 6.50
C ARG A 117 2.11 5.11 5.09
N LEU A 118 2.84 5.64 4.10
CA LEU A 118 2.80 5.14 2.74
C LEU A 118 3.85 4.05 2.62
N TRP A 119 3.41 2.83 2.31
CA TRP A 119 4.30 1.68 2.14
C TRP A 119 4.83 1.63 0.71
N LEU A 120 6.13 1.34 0.59
CA LEU A 120 6.78 1.11 -0.70
C LEU A 120 7.47 -0.24 -0.70
N LEU A 121 7.42 -0.89 -1.85
CA LEU A 121 7.93 -2.23 -2.09
C LEU A 121 8.94 -2.20 -3.22
N ARG A 122 9.97 -3.02 -3.12
CA ARG A 122 10.85 -3.37 -4.23
C ARG A 122 10.50 -4.77 -4.72
N PRO A 123 10.45 -4.99 -6.04
CA PRO A 123 10.32 -6.33 -6.59
C PRO A 123 11.47 -7.22 -6.11
N VAL A 124 11.18 -8.49 -5.81
CA VAL A 124 12.15 -9.47 -5.33
C VAL A 124 12.34 -10.59 -6.35
N GLY A 125 13.47 -11.29 -6.30
CA GLY A 125 13.78 -12.34 -7.27
C GLY A 125 14.04 -11.79 -8.68
N PRO A 126 13.59 -12.46 -9.76
CA PRO A 126 13.91 -12.08 -11.14
C PRO A 126 13.03 -10.96 -11.71
N PHE A 127 12.11 -10.40 -10.92
CA PHE A 127 11.13 -9.42 -11.40
C PHE A 127 11.70 -8.00 -11.39
N THR A 128 11.40 -7.23 -12.44
CA THR A 128 11.87 -5.85 -12.59
C THR A 128 10.87 -4.80 -12.14
N THR A 129 9.59 -5.16 -12.00
CA THR A 129 8.50 -4.27 -11.57
C THR A 129 7.61 -4.98 -10.57
N LEU A 130 6.89 -4.21 -9.75
CA LEU A 130 5.96 -4.76 -8.77
C LEU A 130 4.81 -5.47 -9.49
N ASP A 131 4.27 -4.85 -10.54
CA ASP A 131 3.20 -5.45 -11.37
C ASP A 131 3.58 -6.84 -11.90
N ALA A 132 4.81 -7.03 -12.40
CA ALA A 132 5.23 -8.34 -12.91
C ALA A 132 5.30 -9.41 -11.80
N LEU A 133 5.66 -9.01 -10.58
CA LEU A 133 5.64 -9.90 -9.42
C LEU A 133 4.20 -10.18 -8.93
N LEU A 134 3.30 -9.20 -8.99
CA LEU A 134 1.88 -9.39 -8.66
C LEU A 134 1.20 -10.32 -9.67
N ASP A 135 1.48 -10.15 -10.97
CA ASP A 135 1.00 -11.04 -12.03
C ASP A 135 1.49 -12.49 -11.83
N HIS A 136 2.74 -12.66 -11.38
CA HIS A 136 3.27 -13.97 -11.01
C HIS A 136 2.52 -14.58 -9.82
N LEU A 137 2.24 -13.80 -8.79
CA LEU A 137 1.47 -14.25 -7.62
C LEU A 137 0.03 -14.64 -8.01
N ASP A 138 -0.61 -13.87 -8.88
CA ASP A 138 -1.93 -14.20 -9.42
C ASP A 138 -1.89 -15.50 -10.25
N GLY A 139 -0.90 -15.65 -11.13
CA GLY A 139 -0.68 -16.88 -11.91
C GLY A 139 -0.45 -18.10 -11.02
N LEU A 140 0.32 -17.94 -9.94
CA LEU A 140 0.57 -18.99 -8.97
C LEU A 140 -0.69 -19.38 -8.19
N ALA A 141 -1.51 -18.40 -7.81
CA ALA A 141 -2.78 -18.66 -7.15
C ALA A 141 -3.73 -19.46 -8.05
N VAL A 142 -3.85 -19.07 -9.32
CA VAL A 142 -4.63 -19.83 -10.33
C VAL A 142 -4.09 -21.26 -10.46
N ALA A 143 -2.79 -21.44 -10.63
CA ALA A 143 -2.17 -22.76 -10.76
C ALA A 143 -2.37 -23.65 -9.52
N ARG A 144 -2.51 -23.06 -8.34
CA ARG A 144 -2.73 -23.75 -7.06
C ARG A 144 -4.21 -23.84 -6.69
N ALA A 145 -5.13 -23.38 -7.55
CA ALA A 145 -6.56 -23.27 -7.28
C ALA A 145 -6.88 -22.49 -5.98
N VAL A 146 -6.08 -21.45 -5.70
CA VAL A 146 -6.29 -20.51 -4.60
C VAL A 146 -6.97 -19.26 -5.15
N GLU A 147 -8.04 -18.83 -4.50
CA GLU A 147 -8.77 -17.62 -4.89
C GLU A 147 -7.94 -16.36 -4.56
N ALA A 148 -7.76 -15.47 -5.55
CA ALA A 148 -7.00 -14.23 -5.44
C ALA A 148 -7.79 -13.13 -4.71
N ARG A 149 -8.08 -13.38 -3.42
CA ARG A 149 -8.72 -12.44 -2.50
C ARG A 149 -8.08 -12.52 -1.12
N PRO A 150 -8.34 -11.55 -0.21
CA PRO A 150 -7.83 -11.59 1.16
C PRO A 150 -8.33 -12.84 1.88
N SER A 151 -7.48 -13.87 1.93
CA SER A 151 -7.75 -15.13 2.60
C SER A 151 -6.47 -15.69 3.20
N ALA A 152 -6.59 -16.52 4.23
CA ALA A 152 -5.43 -17.17 4.85
C ALA A 152 -4.64 -18.03 3.85
N ALA A 153 -5.31 -18.65 2.88
CA ALA A 153 -4.67 -19.46 1.83
C ALA A 153 -3.84 -18.58 0.88
N PHE A 154 -4.40 -17.46 0.43
CA PHE A 154 -3.70 -16.53 -0.47
C PHE A 154 -2.54 -15.83 0.24
N LEU A 155 -2.74 -15.40 1.49
CA LEU A 155 -1.69 -14.89 2.37
C LEU A 155 -0.53 -15.89 2.50
N ALA A 156 -0.84 -17.15 2.81
CA ALA A 156 0.18 -18.18 2.98
C ALA A 156 0.94 -18.47 1.68
N LEU A 157 0.24 -18.47 0.53
CA LEU A 157 0.84 -18.62 -0.79
C LEU A 157 1.81 -17.48 -1.09
N ALA A 158 1.36 -16.23 -0.97
CA ALA A 158 2.20 -15.05 -1.24
C ALA A 158 3.40 -15.00 -0.29
N ARG A 159 3.19 -15.29 1.00
CA ARG A 159 4.24 -15.38 2.01
C ARG A 159 5.33 -16.39 1.64
N ALA A 160 4.92 -17.61 1.26
CA ALA A 160 5.86 -18.67 0.93
C ALA A 160 6.65 -18.33 -0.34
N GLU A 161 5.98 -17.81 -1.36
CA GLU A 161 6.61 -17.45 -2.62
C GLU A 161 7.60 -16.29 -2.46
N LEU A 162 7.21 -15.21 -1.78
CA LEU A 162 8.09 -14.07 -1.53
C LEU A 162 9.33 -14.48 -0.72
N ALA A 163 9.19 -15.38 0.24
CA ALA A 163 10.32 -15.90 1.00
C ALA A 163 11.27 -16.74 0.13
N ALA A 164 10.73 -17.55 -0.79
CA ALA A 164 11.52 -18.32 -1.74
C ALA A 164 12.31 -17.41 -2.70
N LEU A 165 11.66 -16.37 -3.24
CA LEU A 165 12.26 -15.41 -4.17
C LEU A 165 13.32 -14.51 -3.51
N ALA A 166 13.19 -14.24 -2.21
CA ALA A 166 14.14 -13.40 -1.45
C ALA A 166 15.43 -14.14 -1.05
N THR A 167 15.46 -15.47 -1.17
CA THR A 167 16.66 -16.25 -0.86
C THR A 167 17.61 -16.19 -2.06
N PRO A 168 18.83 -15.64 -1.93
CA PRO A 168 19.78 -15.67 -3.03
C PRO A 168 20.13 -17.13 -3.35
N GLU A 169 19.89 -17.57 -4.59
CA GLU A 169 20.52 -18.78 -5.10
C GLU A 169 22.04 -18.55 -5.02
N GLU A 170 22.72 -19.27 -4.12
CA GLU A 170 24.18 -19.41 -4.16
C GLU A 170 24.54 -20.00 -5.54
N ARG A 171 24.99 -19.14 -6.46
CA ARG A 171 25.60 -19.54 -7.73
C ARG A 171 27.11 -19.55 -7.62
#